data_AF-A0A8J7T299-F1
#
_entry.id   AF-A0A8J7T299-F1
#
_cell.length_a   1.000
_cell.length_b   1.000
_cell.length_c   1.000
_cell.angle_alpha   90.00
_cell.angle_beta   90.00
_cell.angle_gamma   90.00
#
_symmetry.space_group_name_H-M   'P 1'
#
loop_
_entity.id
_entity.type
_entity.pdbx_description
1 polymer ?
#
loop_
_entity_poly.entity_id
_entity_poly.type
_entity_poly.pdbx_seq_one_letter_code
_entity_poly.pdbx_strand_id
1 'polypeptide(L)'
;MRHFLILAAALALPVAPALADEGTSRLTIGGDSYVAGSDAVSGAVTGDLFAAGSTVTVDQPVGGTAHLAGRRLAVEAPVAGGLYAAGYSIDVNSAITGGASLFGSEVVVNAPVTGNIRIFGADVTLSAPVEGAALLTGSKLRLDAPISGDVIITADDVSFGSEATVAGTLTLYVDDADEITVPGRVAPA
;
A
#
# COMPACT_ATOMS: atom_id res chain seq x y z
N MET A 1 -24.01 26.71 71.70
CA MET A 1 -24.13 25.69 70.63
C MET A 1 -24.80 26.32 69.43
N ARG A 2 -24.13 26.31 68.26
CA ARG A 2 -24.68 26.30 66.89
C ARG A 2 -23.57 26.73 65.92
N HIS A 3 -22.81 25.75 65.45
CA HIS A 3 -21.80 25.92 64.42
C HIS A 3 -22.49 26.08 63.06
N PHE A 4 -22.18 27.16 62.35
CA PHE A 4 -22.54 27.37 60.95
C PHE A 4 -21.47 26.68 60.09
N LEU A 5 -21.82 25.56 59.48
CA LEU A 5 -21.02 24.89 58.47
C LEU A 5 -21.38 25.48 57.10
N ILE A 6 -20.48 26.28 56.53
CA ILE A 6 -20.56 26.71 55.13
C ILE A 6 -19.95 25.58 54.29
N LEU A 7 -20.80 24.88 53.56
CA LEU A 7 -20.42 23.83 52.61
C LEU A 7 -19.99 24.50 51.30
N ALA A 8 -18.68 24.59 51.05
CA ALA A 8 -18.13 25.01 49.76
C ALA A 8 -18.15 23.82 48.80
N ALA A 9 -19.06 23.83 47.83
CA ALA A 9 -19.06 22.88 46.73
C ALA A 9 -18.13 23.39 45.62
N ALA A 10 -16.90 22.88 45.58
CA ALA A 10 -15.97 23.10 44.47
C ALA A 10 -16.40 22.22 43.28
N LEU A 11 -16.86 22.86 42.21
CA LEU A 11 -17.17 22.21 40.94
C LEU A 11 -15.85 21.82 40.24
N ALA A 12 -15.42 20.58 40.42
CA ALA A 12 -14.28 20.02 39.67
C ALA A 12 -14.75 19.67 38.26
N LEU A 13 -14.43 20.53 37.28
CA LEU A 13 -14.46 20.16 35.87
C LEU A 13 -13.38 19.10 35.63
N PRO A 14 -13.70 17.91 35.09
CA PRO A 14 -12.66 17.01 34.63
C PRO A 14 -12.00 17.62 33.40
N VAL A 15 -10.80 18.18 33.57
CA VAL A 15 -9.87 18.36 32.45
C VAL A 15 -9.43 16.94 32.10
N ALA A 16 -10.05 16.34 31.08
CA ALA A 16 -9.52 15.11 30.52
C ALA A 16 -8.10 15.43 30.04
N PRO A 17 -7.07 14.70 30.50
CA PRO A 17 -5.76 14.79 29.86
C PRO A 17 -5.98 14.38 28.41
N ALA A 18 -5.79 15.32 27.48
CA ALA A 18 -5.58 14.96 26.09
C ALA A 18 -4.40 13.98 26.09
N LEU A 19 -4.67 12.71 25.78
CA LEU A 19 -3.62 11.75 25.52
C LEU A 19 -2.86 12.31 24.32
N ALA A 20 -1.73 12.95 24.58
CA ALA A 20 -0.78 13.27 23.53
C ALA A 20 -0.40 11.93 22.90
N ASP A 21 -0.73 11.77 21.63
CA ASP A 21 -0.22 10.69 20.80
C ASP A 21 1.29 10.91 20.67
N GLU A 22 2.08 10.39 21.61
CA GLU A 22 3.52 10.66 21.71
C GLU A 22 4.35 10.00 20.59
N GLY A 23 3.71 9.29 19.65
CA GLY A 23 4.39 8.58 18.57
C GLY A 23 4.15 9.14 17.17
N THR A 24 3.06 9.88 16.94
CA THR A 24 2.62 10.28 15.60
C THR A 24 2.34 11.77 15.50
N SER A 25 3.09 12.46 14.65
CA SER A 25 2.83 13.83 14.25
C SER A 25 1.92 13.86 13.03
N ARG A 26 0.92 14.75 13.03
CA ARG A 26 0.00 14.95 11.90
C ARG A 26 -0.14 16.44 11.57
N LEU A 27 -0.05 16.77 10.29
CA LEU A 27 -0.38 18.07 9.73
C LEU A 27 -1.39 17.89 8.59
N THR A 28 -2.44 18.70 8.57
CA THR A 28 -3.43 18.72 7.49
C THR A 28 -3.49 20.12 6.87
N ILE A 29 -3.36 20.20 5.56
CA ILE A 29 -3.44 21.45 4.80
C ILE A 29 -4.05 21.20 3.43
N GLY A 30 -5.05 22.00 3.03
CA GLY A 30 -5.66 21.88 1.71
C GLY A 30 -6.43 20.58 1.44
N GLY A 31 -6.65 19.73 2.45
CA GLY A 31 -7.23 18.39 2.30
C GLY A 31 -6.19 17.27 2.32
N ASP A 32 -4.90 17.60 2.18
CA ASP A 32 -3.78 16.68 2.23
C ASP A 32 -3.38 16.42 3.68
N SER A 33 -2.89 15.21 3.96
CA SER A 33 -2.45 14.78 5.29
C SER A 33 -0.99 14.35 5.26
N TYR A 34 -0.21 14.89 6.20
CA TYR A 34 1.18 14.55 6.42
C TYR A 34 1.29 13.87 7.77
N VAL A 35 1.69 12.60 7.79
CA VAL A 35 1.74 11.76 8.99
C VAL A 35 3.16 11.22 9.17
N ALA A 36 3.74 11.42 10.33
CA ALA A 36 5.08 10.90 10.62
C ALA A 36 5.13 10.31 12.03
N GLY A 37 5.71 9.12 12.19
CA GLY A 37 5.80 8.47 13.49
C GLY A 37 6.41 7.09 13.40
N SER A 38 6.73 6.46 14.54
CA SER A 38 7.20 5.07 14.52
C SER A 38 6.12 4.14 13.94
N ASP A 39 4.87 4.32 14.36
CA ASP A 39 3.70 3.59 13.89
C ASP A 39 2.65 4.60 13.37
N ALA A 40 2.86 5.05 12.13
CA ALA A 40 2.03 6.08 11.51
C ALA A 40 0.74 5.47 10.94
N VAL A 41 -0.42 5.88 11.47
CA VAL A 41 -1.74 5.47 10.95
C VAL A 41 -2.38 6.64 10.21
N SER A 42 -2.91 6.39 9.01
CA SER A 42 -3.40 7.46 8.13
C SER A 42 -4.60 8.23 8.69
N GLY A 43 -5.65 7.54 9.14
CA GLY A 43 -6.99 8.11 9.21
C GLY A 43 -7.55 8.49 7.82
N ALA A 44 -8.79 8.94 7.76
CA ALA A 44 -9.42 9.33 6.49
C ALA A 44 -8.78 10.61 5.92
N VAL A 45 -8.46 10.62 4.63
CA VAL A 45 -7.81 11.74 3.94
C VAL A 45 -8.63 12.15 2.72
N THR A 46 -8.92 13.45 2.57
CA THR A 46 -9.71 13.94 1.44
C THR A 46 -8.86 14.14 0.18
N GLY A 47 -7.64 14.65 0.34
CA GLY A 47 -6.65 14.82 -0.72
C GLY A 47 -5.56 13.75 -0.67
N ASP A 48 -4.31 14.18 -0.83
CA ASP A 48 -3.15 13.30 -0.86
C ASP A 48 -2.65 12.95 0.55
N LEU A 49 -2.15 11.72 0.71
CA LEU A 49 -1.52 11.25 1.93
C LEU A 49 0.00 11.20 1.74
N PHE A 50 0.73 11.81 2.65
CA PHE A 50 2.18 11.67 2.78
C PHE A 50 2.46 11.06 4.15
N ALA A 51 2.93 9.82 4.20
CA ALA A 51 3.15 9.12 5.46
C ALA A 51 4.52 8.46 5.54
N ALA A 52 5.20 8.65 6.67
CA ALA A 52 6.53 8.08 6.91
C ALA A 52 6.67 7.49 8.32
N GLY A 53 7.28 6.31 8.43
CA GLY A 53 7.46 5.67 9.73
C GLY A 53 8.24 4.36 9.71
N SER A 54 8.38 3.71 10.86
CA SER A 54 8.85 2.31 10.87
C SER A 54 7.75 1.40 10.34
N THR A 55 6.53 1.64 10.79
CA THR A 55 5.29 1.05 10.27
C THR A 55 4.40 2.18 9.78
N VAL A 56 3.80 2.01 8.59
CA VAL A 56 2.78 2.91 8.07
C VAL A 56 1.56 2.09 7.69
N THR A 57 0.38 2.47 8.20
CA THR A 57 -0.89 1.81 7.89
C THR A 57 -1.86 2.80 7.29
N VAL A 58 -2.35 2.51 6.08
CA VAL A 58 -3.49 3.19 5.46
C VAL A 58 -4.77 2.44 5.80
N ASP A 59 -5.46 2.87 6.85
CA ASP A 59 -6.57 2.17 7.49
C ASP A 59 -7.96 2.74 7.12
N GLN A 60 -7.98 3.93 6.51
CA GLN A 60 -9.19 4.61 6.06
C GLN A 60 -8.97 5.19 4.65
N PRO A 61 -10.05 5.49 3.89
CA PRO A 61 -9.91 5.91 2.50
C PRO A 61 -9.06 7.17 2.31
N VAL A 62 -8.26 7.16 1.24
CA VAL A 62 -7.49 8.30 0.74
C VAL A 62 -8.12 8.78 -0.57
N GLY A 63 -8.63 10.01 -0.58
CA GLY A 63 -9.31 10.59 -1.75
C GLY A 63 -8.38 10.99 -2.89
N GLY A 64 -7.09 11.17 -2.61
CA GLY A 64 -6.02 11.43 -3.57
C GLY A 64 -5.00 10.31 -3.65
N THR A 65 -3.74 10.68 -3.89
CA THR A 65 -2.59 9.80 -4.01
C THR A 65 -1.95 9.54 -2.65
N ALA A 66 -1.50 8.31 -2.40
CA ALA A 66 -0.74 7.96 -1.20
C ALA A 66 0.76 7.85 -1.51
N HIS A 67 1.57 8.56 -0.74
CA HIS A 67 3.03 8.56 -0.74
C HIS A 67 3.53 8.01 0.60
N LEU A 68 4.03 6.77 0.60
CA LEU A 68 4.34 6.01 1.80
C LEU A 68 5.82 5.65 1.84
N ALA A 69 6.47 5.85 2.98
CA ALA A 69 7.86 5.44 3.21
C ALA A 69 8.03 4.78 4.58
N GLY A 70 8.70 3.63 4.65
CA GLY A 70 8.93 3.00 5.95
C GLY A 70 9.52 1.60 5.89
N ARG A 71 9.61 0.90 7.03
CA ARG A 71 10.06 -0.50 7.01
C ARG A 71 8.91 -1.44 6.61
N ARG A 72 7.72 -1.24 7.17
CA ARG A 72 6.52 -2.00 6.82
C ARG A 72 5.40 -1.08 6.42
N LEU A 73 4.79 -1.33 5.27
CA LEU A 73 3.70 -0.54 4.72
C LEU A 73 2.49 -1.45 4.50
N ALA A 74 1.34 -1.10 5.07
CA ALA A 74 0.10 -1.82 4.89
C ALA A 74 -0.98 -0.88 4.34
N VAL A 75 -1.57 -1.23 3.19
CA VAL A 75 -2.65 -0.48 2.56
C VAL A 75 -3.94 -1.27 2.67
N GLU A 76 -4.73 -0.96 3.70
CA GLU A 76 -5.94 -1.69 4.11
C GLU A 76 -7.23 -0.99 3.67
N ALA A 77 -7.14 0.24 3.16
CA ALA A 77 -8.27 1.02 2.69
C ALA A 77 -8.04 1.60 1.28
N PRO A 78 -9.12 1.90 0.52
CA PRO A 78 -9.00 2.32 -0.87
C PRO A 78 -8.23 3.63 -1.04
N VAL A 79 -7.43 3.69 -2.11
CA VAL A 79 -6.75 4.90 -2.57
C VAL A 79 -7.32 5.29 -3.92
N ALA A 80 -7.99 6.43 -3.99
CA ALA A 80 -8.67 6.89 -5.21
C ALA A 80 -7.69 7.46 -6.26
N GLY A 81 -6.53 7.95 -5.83
CA GLY A 81 -5.42 8.33 -6.71
C GLY A 81 -4.42 7.20 -6.92
N GLY A 82 -3.14 7.55 -7.06
CA GLY A 82 -2.06 6.57 -7.19
C GLY A 82 -1.49 6.11 -5.83
N LEU A 83 -0.62 5.11 -5.87
CA LEU A 83 0.16 4.66 -4.73
C LEU A 83 1.67 4.69 -5.06
N TYR A 84 2.42 5.47 -4.30
CA TYR A 84 3.88 5.46 -4.30
C TYR A 84 4.33 4.93 -2.94
N ALA A 85 4.97 3.77 -2.91
CA ALA A 85 5.37 3.13 -1.66
C ALA A 85 6.81 2.64 -1.73
N ALA A 86 7.62 3.00 -0.73
CA ALA A 86 8.99 2.55 -0.59
C ALA A 86 9.23 1.99 0.81
N GLY A 87 9.56 0.69 0.91
CA GLY A 87 9.85 0.07 2.19
C GLY A 87 10.49 -1.30 2.12
N TYR A 88 10.70 -1.96 3.25
CA TYR A 88 11.23 -3.33 3.23
C TYR A 88 10.13 -4.32 2.85
N SER A 89 8.95 -4.21 3.48
CA SER A 89 7.76 -5.03 3.21
C SER A 89 6.57 -4.12 2.90
N ILE A 90 5.87 -4.44 1.82
CA ILE A 90 4.72 -3.69 1.31
C ILE A 90 3.56 -4.67 1.05
N ASP A 91 2.46 -4.49 1.78
CA ASP A 91 1.23 -5.25 1.61
C ASP A 91 0.11 -4.32 1.11
N VAL A 92 -0.43 -4.59 -0.08
CA VAL A 92 -1.53 -3.85 -0.67
C VAL A 92 -2.78 -4.72 -0.68
N ASN A 93 -3.68 -4.47 0.28
CA ASN A 93 -4.88 -5.27 0.54
C ASN A 93 -6.18 -4.54 0.18
N SER A 94 -6.10 -3.33 -0.39
CA SER A 94 -7.24 -2.55 -0.84
C SER A 94 -7.02 -1.90 -2.20
N ALA A 95 -8.12 -1.56 -2.86
CA ALA A 95 -8.11 -1.14 -4.27
C ALA A 95 -7.38 0.20 -4.48
N ILE A 96 -6.58 0.26 -5.55
CA ILE A 96 -5.92 1.47 -6.03
C ILE A 96 -6.54 1.85 -7.37
N THR A 97 -7.23 2.98 -7.43
CA THR A 97 -7.91 3.42 -8.68
C THR A 97 -6.92 4.01 -9.69
N GLY A 98 -5.87 4.66 -9.21
CA GLY A 98 -4.75 5.08 -10.06
C GLY A 98 -3.76 3.95 -10.33
N GLY A 99 -2.52 4.32 -10.67
CA GLY A 99 -1.41 3.38 -10.78
C GLY A 99 -0.64 3.22 -9.47
N ALA A 100 0.17 2.17 -9.38
CA ALA A 100 1.04 1.94 -8.22
C ALA A 100 2.51 1.80 -8.64
N SER A 101 3.41 2.42 -7.87
CA SER A 101 4.87 2.27 -7.98
C SER A 101 5.41 1.86 -6.61
N LEU A 102 5.85 0.60 -6.52
CA LEU A 102 6.18 -0.07 -5.28
C LEU A 102 7.66 -0.48 -5.31
N PHE A 103 8.40 -0.07 -4.29
CA PHE A 103 9.83 -0.35 -4.15
C PHE A 103 10.06 -1.01 -2.80
N GLY A 104 10.30 -2.32 -2.77
CA GLY A 104 10.61 -3.00 -1.52
C GLY A 104 11.14 -4.41 -1.65
N SER A 105 11.76 -4.94 -0.60
CA SER A 105 12.31 -6.30 -0.64
C SER A 105 11.22 -7.34 -0.84
N GLU A 106 10.11 -7.19 -0.11
CA GLU A 106 8.94 -8.05 -0.13
C GLU A 106 7.73 -7.22 -0.56
N VAL A 107 7.10 -7.55 -1.68
CA VAL A 107 5.92 -6.82 -2.17
C VAL A 107 4.79 -7.80 -2.48
N VAL A 108 3.66 -7.62 -1.82
CA VAL A 108 2.44 -8.40 -2.03
C VAL A 108 1.29 -7.48 -2.40
N VAL A 109 0.63 -7.76 -3.53
CA VAL A 109 -0.54 -7.02 -4.00
C VAL A 109 -1.71 -7.99 -4.13
N ASN A 110 -2.68 -7.85 -3.24
CA ASN A 110 -3.87 -8.71 -3.10
C ASN A 110 -5.17 -8.02 -3.50
N ALA A 111 -5.11 -6.76 -3.93
CA ALA A 111 -6.27 -6.00 -4.33
C ALA A 111 -6.12 -5.36 -5.73
N PRO A 112 -7.24 -5.08 -6.42
CA PRO A 112 -7.20 -4.59 -7.79
C PRO A 112 -6.49 -3.25 -7.94
N VAL A 113 -5.80 -3.09 -9.08
CA VAL A 113 -5.20 -1.82 -9.50
C VAL A 113 -5.72 -1.44 -10.89
N THR A 114 -6.43 -0.33 -11.00
CA THR A 114 -7.00 0.11 -12.29
C THR A 114 -5.93 0.71 -13.21
N GLY A 115 -4.95 1.43 -12.66
CA GLY A 115 -3.85 1.99 -13.44
C GLY A 115 -2.72 1.01 -13.76
N ASN A 116 -1.61 1.55 -14.25
CA ASN A 116 -0.38 0.79 -14.46
C ASN A 116 0.32 0.47 -13.13
N ILE A 117 0.91 -0.71 -13.03
CA ILE A 117 1.70 -1.11 -11.85
C ILE A 117 3.19 -1.24 -12.19
N ARG A 118 4.04 -0.76 -11.29
CA ARG A 118 5.49 -0.92 -11.32
C ARG A 118 5.93 -1.47 -9.99
N ILE A 119 6.54 -2.65 -9.96
CA ILE A 119 7.03 -3.29 -8.74
C ILE A 119 8.50 -3.61 -8.90
N PHE A 120 9.31 -3.16 -7.96
CA PHE A 120 10.72 -3.47 -7.86
C PHE A 120 10.97 -4.09 -6.49
N GLY A 121 11.32 -5.39 -6.46
CA GLY A 121 11.62 -6.08 -5.21
C GLY A 121 12.49 -7.31 -5.34
N ALA A 122 12.73 -8.01 -4.24
CA ALA A 122 13.39 -9.31 -4.26
C ALA A 122 12.35 -10.43 -4.40
N ASP A 123 11.29 -10.37 -3.60
CA ASP A 123 10.15 -11.27 -3.62
C ASP A 123 8.87 -10.49 -3.98
N VAL A 124 8.29 -10.79 -5.14
CA VAL A 124 7.10 -10.11 -5.66
C VAL A 124 5.97 -11.10 -5.84
N THR A 125 4.80 -10.81 -5.26
CA THR A 125 3.56 -11.54 -5.49
C THR A 125 2.45 -10.59 -5.93
N LEU A 126 1.91 -10.80 -7.12
CA LEU A 126 0.75 -10.08 -7.65
C LEU A 126 -0.41 -11.05 -7.85
N SER A 127 -1.42 -10.95 -6.99
CA SER A 127 -2.55 -11.92 -6.92
C SER A 127 -3.90 -11.29 -7.25
N ALA A 128 -3.94 -10.05 -7.73
CA ALA A 128 -5.17 -9.33 -8.02
C ALA A 128 -5.14 -8.61 -9.38
N PRO A 129 -6.32 -8.42 -10.01
CA PRO A 129 -6.41 -7.86 -11.35
C PRO A 129 -5.71 -6.51 -11.52
N VAL A 130 -5.06 -6.33 -12.67
CA VAL A 130 -4.52 -5.04 -13.12
C VAL A 130 -5.17 -4.67 -14.45
N GLU A 131 -5.89 -3.55 -14.50
CA GLU A 131 -6.52 -3.08 -15.75
C GLU A 131 -5.51 -2.37 -16.66
N GLY A 132 -4.43 -1.83 -16.11
CA GLY A 132 -3.31 -1.27 -16.87
C GLY A 132 -2.26 -2.29 -17.31
N ALA A 133 -1.08 -1.76 -17.64
CA ALA A 133 0.14 -2.52 -17.89
C ALA A 133 0.95 -2.76 -16.60
N ALA A 134 1.80 -3.78 -16.60
CA ALA A 134 2.68 -4.12 -15.48
C ALA A 134 4.16 -4.15 -15.89
N LEU A 135 4.99 -3.51 -15.07
CA LEU A 135 6.43 -3.72 -15.06
C LEU A 135 6.81 -4.33 -13.72
N LEU A 136 7.32 -5.56 -13.74
CA LEU A 136 7.62 -6.32 -12.55
C LEU A 136 9.08 -6.75 -12.56
N THR A 137 9.79 -6.46 -11.46
CA THR A 137 11.20 -6.81 -11.31
C THR A 137 11.43 -7.47 -9.96
N GLY A 138 12.09 -8.62 -9.95
CA GLY A 138 12.64 -9.19 -8.73
C GLY A 138 13.24 -10.58 -8.88
N SER A 139 14.01 -11.03 -7.89
CA SER A 139 14.64 -12.35 -7.93
C SER A 139 13.62 -13.48 -8.01
N LYS A 140 12.54 -13.39 -7.23
CA LYS A 140 11.43 -14.35 -7.26
C LYS A 140 10.11 -13.63 -7.49
N LEU A 141 9.40 -14.07 -8.53
CA LEU A 141 8.16 -13.45 -8.94
C LEU A 141 7.04 -14.48 -9.09
N ARG A 142 5.90 -14.20 -8.45
CA ARG A 142 4.66 -14.94 -8.65
C ARG A 142 3.60 -14.02 -9.25
N LEU A 143 3.22 -14.29 -10.49
CA LEU A 143 2.07 -13.66 -11.13
C LEU A 143 0.87 -14.62 -11.04
N ASP A 144 -0.20 -14.20 -10.38
CA ASP A 144 -1.43 -14.97 -10.22
C ASP A 144 -2.64 -14.05 -10.37
N ALA A 145 -2.65 -13.30 -11.47
CA ALA A 145 -3.64 -12.27 -11.73
C ALA A 145 -3.88 -12.08 -13.22
N PRO A 146 -5.10 -11.68 -13.62
CA PRO A 146 -5.35 -11.17 -14.95
C PRO A 146 -4.78 -9.75 -15.10
N ILE A 147 -4.02 -9.52 -16.18
CA ILE A 147 -3.48 -8.21 -16.55
C ILE A 147 -4.01 -7.85 -17.94
N SER A 148 -4.68 -6.71 -18.05
CA SER A 148 -5.33 -6.30 -19.31
C SER A 148 -4.36 -5.63 -20.29
N GLY A 149 -3.29 -5.00 -19.79
CA GLY A 149 -2.26 -4.36 -20.60
C GLY A 149 -1.04 -5.24 -20.89
N ASP A 150 0.02 -4.60 -21.37
CA ASP A 150 1.33 -5.23 -21.58
C ASP A 150 2.00 -5.58 -20.25
N VAL A 151 2.82 -6.63 -20.27
CA VAL A 151 3.57 -7.10 -19.12
C VAL A 151 5.04 -7.23 -19.48
N ILE A 152 5.90 -6.56 -18.71
CA ILE A 152 7.34 -6.77 -18.73
C ILE A 152 7.75 -7.35 -17.39
N ILE A 153 8.41 -8.51 -17.43
CA ILE A 153 8.97 -9.17 -16.26
C ILE A 153 10.49 -9.27 -16.40
N THR A 154 11.20 -8.89 -15.36
CA THR A 154 12.65 -9.11 -15.22
C THR A 154 12.92 -9.83 -13.91
N ALA A 155 13.30 -11.11 -13.97
CA ALA A 155 13.42 -11.93 -12.77
C ALA A 155 14.33 -13.16 -12.95
N ASP A 156 14.83 -13.69 -11.83
CA ASP A 156 15.62 -14.92 -11.82
C ASP A 156 14.67 -16.14 -11.89
N ASP A 157 13.61 -16.13 -11.07
CA ASP A 157 12.56 -17.15 -11.00
C ASP A 157 11.18 -16.51 -11.21
N VAL A 158 10.42 -17.04 -12.17
CA VAL A 158 9.03 -16.64 -12.44
C VAL A 158 8.10 -17.84 -12.36
N SER A 159 7.03 -17.69 -11.59
CA SER A 159 5.94 -18.64 -11.51
C SER A 159 4.60 -17.99 -11.86
N PHE A 160 3.76 -18.74 -12.58
CA PHE A 160 2.43 -18.32 -12.99
C PHE A 160 1.37 -19.14 -12.27
N GLY A 161 0.51 -18.49 -11.48
CA GLY A 161 -0.63 -19.10 -10.82
C GLY A 161 -1.79 -19.42 -11.77
N SER A 162 -2.90 -19.93 -11.24
CA SER A 162 -4.05 -20.35 -12.06
C SER A 162 -4.73 -19.17 -12.74
N GLU A 163 -4.73 -18.00 -12.10
CA GLU A 163 -5.42 -16.79 -12.57
C GLU A 163 -4.57 -15.93 -13.51
N ALA A 164 -3.30 -16.30 -13.69
CA ALA A 164 -2.37 -15.58 -14.55
C ALA A 164 -2.86 -15.56 -16.00
N THR A 165 -3.17 -14.36 -16.50
CA THR A 165 -3.48 -14.09 -17.92
C THR A 165 -2.93 -12.71 -18.30
N VAL A 166 -2.40 -12.58 -19.52
CA VAL A 166 -1.96 -11.30 -20.07
C VAL A 166 -2.70 -11.07 -21.38
N ALA A 167 -3.56 -10.05 -21.43
CA ALA A 167 -4.30 -9.71 -22.64
C ALA A 167 -3.46 -8.92 -23.65
N GLY A 168 -2.45 -8.17 -23.17
CA GLY A 168 -1.47 -7.49 -24.00
C GLY A 168 -0.26 -8.35 -24.36
N THR A 169 0.87 -7.70 -24.60
CA THR A 169 2.13 -8.39 -24.91
C THR A 169 2.88 -8.76 -23.63
N LEU A 170 3.30 -10.02 -23.51
CA LEU A 170 4.22 -10.45 -22.47
C LEU A 170 5.66 -10.42 -22.99
N THR A 171 6.54 -9.65 -22.32
CA THR A 171 7.99 -9.67 -22.52
C THR A 171 8.68 -10.17 -21.26
N LEU A 172 9.49 -11.21 -21.39
CA LEU A 172 10.22 -11.85 -20.29
C LEU A 172 11.72 -11.67 -20.49
N TYR A 173 12.39 -11.14 -19.47
CA TYR A 173 13.84 -11.09 -19.34
C TYR A 173 14.22 -11.92 -18.13
N VAL A 174 14.73 -13.12 -18.39
CA VAL A 174 15.07 -14.09 -17.34
C VAL A 174 16.45 -14.67 -17.63
N ASP A 175 17.16 -15.08 -16.58
CA ASP A 175 18.54 -15.55 -16.71
C ASP A 175 18.63 -16.88 -17.48
N ASP A 176 17.70 -17.81 -17.21
CA ASP A 176 17.58 -19.08 -17.92
C ASP A 176 16.15 -19.27 -18.46
N ALA A 177 15.98 -19.03 -19.76
CA ALA A 177 14.69 -19.15 -20.41
C ALA A 177 14.20 -20.60 -20.53
N ASP A 178 15.10 -21.59 -20.50
CA ASP A 178 14.73 -23.00 -20.65
C ASP A 178 14.09 -23.57 -19.37
N GLU A 179 14.30 -22.91 -18.22
CA GLU A 179 13.71 -23.29 -16.94
C GLU A 179 12.28 -22.76 -16.74
N ILE A 180 11.81 -21.83 -17.58
CA ILE A 180 10.51 -21.16 -17.41
C ILE A 180 9.47 -21.73 -18.37
N THR A 181 8.42 -22.32 -17.80
CA THR A 181 7.23 -22.72 -18.55
C THR A 181 6.17 -21.63 -18.47
N VAL A 182 5.97 -20.90 -19.58
CA VAL A 182 4.84 -19.97 -19.72
C VAL A 182 3.58 -20.75 -20.14
N PRO A 183 2.52 -20.80 -19.31
CA PRO A 183 1.30 -21.47 -19.70
C PRO A 183 0.64 -20.76 -20.89
N GLY A 184 0.05 -21.51 -21.83
CA GLY A 184 -0.59 -20.92 -23.02
C GLY A 184 -1.77 -19.98 -22.73
N ARG A 185 -2.33 -20.00 -21.52
CA ARG A 185 -3.33 -19.02 -21.06
C ARG A 185 -2.73 -17.65 -20.71
N VAL A 186 -1.44 -17.62 -20.34
CA VAL A 186 -0.75 -16.40 -19.91
C VAL A 186 -0.40 -15.56 -21.14
N ALA A 187 0.14 -16.20 -22.17
CA ALA A 187 0.45 -15.57 -23.45
C ALA A 187 0.02 -16.54 -24.57
N PRO A 188 -1.17 -16.38 -25.18
CA PRO A 188 -1.57 -17.19 -26.31
C PRO A 188 -0.65 -16.90 -27.51
N ALA A 189 -0.25 -17.98 -28.21
CA ALA A 189 0.68 -17.95 -29.35
C ALA A 189 0.10 -17.28 -30.59
#